data_AF-A0AAW5FMR2-F1
#
_entry.id   AF-A0AAW5FMR2-F1
#
_cell.length_a   1.000
_cell.length_b   1.000
_cell.length_c   1.000
_cell.angle_alpha   90.00
_cell.angle_beta   90.00
_cell.angle_gamma   90.00
#
_symmetry.space_group_name_H-M   'P 1'
#
loop_
_entity.id
_entity.type
_entity.pdbx_description
1 polymer ?
#
loop_
_entity_poly.entity_id
_entity_poly.type
_entity_poly.pdbx_seq_one_letter_code
_entity_poly.pdbx_strand_id
1 'polypeptide(L)' 'MEHFLLIEMTRDKHVERCKQRAVDHLDRADLRNSVASFVRNMNALPDCELPNYLAMLGGSLLTANDALGRKTLIEGLR' A
#
# COMPACT_ATOMS: atom_id res chain seq x y z
N MET A 1 -8.67 -22.09 15.72
CA MET A 1 -8.78 -20.61 15.87
C MET A 1 -7.42 -19.93 15.86
N GLU A 2 -6.37 -20.50 16.48
CA GLU A 2 -5.04 -19.87 16.60
C GLU A 2 -4.31 -19.67 15.26
N HIS A 3 -4.43 -20.60 14.31
CA HIS A 3 -3.80 -20.48 12.99
C HIS A 3 -4.32 -19.30 12.16
N PHE A 4 -5.62 -18.99 12.25
CA PHE A 4 -6.23 -17.87 11.53
C PHE A 4 -5.79 -16.53 12.12
N LEU A 5 -5.76 -16.42 13.45
CA LEU A 5 -5.24 -15.25 14.16
C LEU A 5 -3.76 -15.00 13.87
N LEU A 6 -2.96 -16.06 13.73
CA LEU A 6 -1.57 -15.94 13.31
C LEU A 6 -1.46 -15.42 11.87
N ILE A 7 -2.26 -15.93 10.94
CA ILE A 7 -2.29 -15.47 9.53
C ILE A 7 -2.72 -13.99 9.46
N GLU A 8 -3.78 -13.59 10.14
CA GLU A 8 -4.23 -12.20 10.20
C GLU A 8 -3.14 -11.28 10.77
N MET A 9 -2.52 -11.67 11.89
CA MET A 9 -1.43 -10.89 12.48
C MET A 9 -0.20 -10.80 11.57
N THR A 10 0.03 -11.82 10.72
CA THR A 10 1.13 -11.80 9.75
C THR A 10 0.79 -10.91 8.55
N ARG A 11 -0.47 -10.94 8.10
CA ARG A 11 -1.01 -10.07 7.06
C ARG A 11 -0.92 -8.61 7.49
N ASP A 12 -1.43 -8.27 8.68
CA ASP A 12 -1.48 -6.88 9.17
C ASP A 12 -0.07 -6.30 9.32
N LYS A 13 0.90 -7.08 9.84
CA LYS A 13 2.32 -6.67 9.89
C LYS A 13 2.92 -6.44 8.51
N HIS A 14 2.54 -7.25 7.52
CA HIS A 14 2.98 -7.08 6.15
C HIS A 14 2.39 -5.80 5.53
N VAL A 15 1.09 -5.57 5.70
CA VAL A 15 0.40 -4.37 5.23
C VAL A 15 1.01 -3.11 5.85
N GLU A 16 1.23 -3.07 7.16
CA GLU A 16 1.84 -1.91 7.83
C GLU A 16 3.26 -1.64 7.33
N ARG A 17 4.06 -2.69 7.07
CA ARG A 17 5.39 -2.52 6.47
C ARG A 17 5.31 -1.97 5.04
N CYS A 18 4.31 -2.39 4.26
CA CYS A 18 4.08 -1.89 2.91
C CYS A 18 3.72 -0.40 2.95
N LYS A 19 2.82 -0.01 3.86
CA LYS A 19 2.42 1.39 4.06
C LYS A 19 3.61 2.25 4.48
N GLN A 20 4.38 1.83 5.48
CA GLN A 20 5.49 2.61 5.99
C GLN A 20 6.53 2.90 4.91
N ARG A 21 6.89 1.90 4.09
CA ARG A 21 7.77 2.11 2.93
C ARG A 21 7.18 3.07 1.89
N ALA A 22 5.88 3.00 1.64
CA ALA A 22 5.23 3.87 0.67
C ALA A 22 5.19 5.33 1.15
N VAL A 23 5.00 5.54 2.45
CA VAL A 23 5.08 6.86 3.11
C VAL A 23 6.52 7.39 3.11
N ASP A 24 7.52 6.56 3.39
CA ASP A 24 8.94 6.96 3.31
C ASP A 24 9.32 7.52 1.93
N HIS A 25 8.74 6.96 0.85
CA HIS A 25 8.90 7.49 -0.50
C HIS A 25 8.16 8.83 -0.70
N LEU A 26 6.96 9.00 -0.12
CA LEU A 26 6.23 10.27 -0.15
C LEU A 26 7.01 11.38 0.57
N ASP A 27 7.58 11.10 1.74
CA ASP A 27 8.38 12.06 2.52
C ASP A 27 9.64 12.51 1.77
N ARG A 28 10.15 11.69 0.85
CA ARG A 28 11.29 12.01 -0.03
C ARG A 28 10.87 12.66 -1.36
N ALA A 29 9.58 12.97 -1.55
CA ALA A 29 9.00 13.38 -2.82
C ALA A 29 9.23 12.40 -3.99
N ASP A 30 9.51 11.13 -3.68
CA ASP A 30 9.71 10.05 -4.65
C ASP A 30 8.37 9.41 -5.02
N LEU A 31 7.57 10.22 -5.71
CA LEU A 31 6.17 9.94 -6.01
C LEU A 31 5.96 8.70 -6.87
N ARG A 32 6.89 8.42 -7.79
CA ARG A 32 6.83 7.26 -8.68
C ARG A 32 7.06 5.97 -7.92
N ASN A 33 8.06 5.96 -7.02
CA ASN A 33 8.39 4.75 -6.28
C ASN A 33 7.44 4.50 -5.11
N SER A 34 6.75 5.51 -4.58
CA SER A 34 5.72 5.31 -3.54
C SER A 34 4.65 4.31 -3.98
N VAL A 35 3.99 4.55 -5.12
CA VAL A 35 2.90 3.69 -5.63
C VAL A 35 3.44 2.35 -6.14
N ALA A 36 4.53 2.37 -6.90
CA ALA A 36 5.10 1.15 -7.49
C ALA A 36 5.61 0.18 -6.42
N SER A 37 6.32 0.67 -5.40
CA SER A 37 6.78 -0.14 -4.27
C SER A 37 5.60 -0.64 -3.43
N PHE A 38 4.56 0.19 -3.24
CA PHE A 38 3.38 -0.21 -2.49
C PHE A 38 2.62 -1.38 -3.13
N VAL A 39 2.22 -1.24 -4.40
CA VAL A 39 1.49 -2.28 -5.14
C VAL A 39 2.31 -3.57 -5.22
N ARG A 40 3.61 -3.46 -5.52
CA ARG A 40 4.50 -4.61 -5.60
C ARG A 40 4.64 -5.32 -4.25
N ASN A 41 4.76 -4.59 -3.15
CA ASN A 41 4.92 -5.20 -1.83
C ASN A 41 3.62 -5.85 -1.35
N MET A 42 2.46 -5.22 -1.61
CA MET A 42 1.14 -5.79 -1.30
C MET A 42 0.94 -7.11 -2.06
N ASN A 43 1.21 -7.14 -3.37
CA ASN A 43 1.07 -8.34 -4.20
C ASN A 43 2.12 -9.43 -3.93
N ALA A 44 3.10 -9.20 -3.03
CA ALA A 44 4.06 -10.23 -2.63
C ALA A 44 3.42 -11.30 -1.71
N LEU A 45 2.26 -10.99 -1.11
CA LEU A 45 1.49 -11.93 -0.31
C LEU A 45 0.08 -12.05 -0.94
N PRO A 46 -0.37 -13.25 -1.36
CA PRO A 46 -1.65 -13.42 -2.05
C PRO A 46 -2.85 -12.85 -1.28
N ASP A 47 -2.83 -12.97 0.06
CA ASP A 47 -3.87 -12.45 0.95
C ASP A 47 -3.86 -10.92 1.11
N CYS A 48 -2.89 -10.23 0.51
CA CYS A 48 -2.73 -8.78 0.50
C CYS A 48 -2.82 -8.18 -0.90
N GLU A 49 -3.20 -8.95 -1.92
CA GLU A 49 -3.30 -8.42 -3.27
C GLU A 49 -4.22 -7.19 -3.30
N LEU A 50 -3.72 -6.11 -3.90
CA LEU A 50 -4.47 -4.88 -3.96
C LEU A 50 -5.58 -5.03 -5.02
N PRO A 51 -6.86 -4.76 -4.67
CA PRO A 51 -7.93 -4.74 -5.66
C PRO A 51 -7.60 -3.80 -6.83
N ASN A 52 -7.92 -4.22 -8.06
CA ASN A 52 -7.54 -3.47 -9.27
C ASN A 52 -8.00 -2.00 -9.25
N TYR A 53 -9.20 -1.72 -8.70
CA TYR A 53 -9.70 -0.35 -8.61
C TYR A 53 -8.84 0.55 -7.71
N LEU A 54 -8.22 0.01 -6.65
CA LEU A 54 -7.30 0.74 -5.78
C LEU A 54 -5.95 0.96 -6.45
N ALA A 55 -5.48 0.00 -7.25
CA ALA A 55 -4.28 0.17 -8.07
C ALA A 55 -4.48 1.27 -9.13
N MET A 56 -5.65 1.29 -9.78
CA MET A 56 -6.03 2.33 -10.73
C MET A 56 -6.13 3.70 -10.06
N LEU A 57 -6.76 3.79 -8.88
CA LEU A 57 -6.84 5.02 -8.09
C LEU A 57 -5.44 5.54 -7.72
N GLY A 58 -4.53 4.67 -7.31
CA GLY A 58 -3.13 5.01 -7.06
C GLY A 58 -2.44 5.59 -8.31
N GLY A 59 -2.71 5.02 -9.48
CA GLY A 59 -2.25 5.54 -10.78
C GLY A 59 -2.84 6.91 -11.13
N SER A 60 -4.14 7.12 -10.91
CA SER A 60 -4.80 8.41 -11.16
C SER A 60 -4.23 9.52 -10.26
N LEU A 61 -4.02 9.23 -8.98
CA LEU A 61 -3.42 10.18 -8.04
C LEU A 61 -1.95 10.48 -8.39
N LEU A 62 -1.23 9.50 -8.97
CA LEU A 62 0.10 9.70 -9.55
C LEU A 62 0.07 10.72 -10.68
N THR A 63 -0.82 10.52 -11.66
CA THR A 63 -0.99 11.44 -12.79
C THR A 63 -1.41 12.85 -12.36
N ALA A 64 -2.28 12.95 -11.33
CA ALA A 64 -2.76 14.24 -10.81
C ALA A 64 -1.73 14.98 -9.93
N ASN A 65 -0.56 14.40 -9.67
CA ASN A 65 0.42 14.90 -8.69
C ASN A 65 -0.18 15.10 -7.27
N ASP A 66 -1.23 14.34 -6.94
CA ASP A 66 -1.92 14.47 -5.65
C ASP A 66 -1.21 13.63 -4.59
N ALA A 67 -0.31 14.27 -3.83
CA ALA A 67 0.42 13.63 -2.74
C ALA A 67 -0.49 13.36 -1.53
N LEU A 68 -1.46 14.24 -1.26
CA LEU A 68 -2.37 14.10 -0.11
C LEU A 68 -3.33 12.94 -0.32
N GLY A 69 -3.97 12.86 -1.48
CA GLY A 69 -4.85 11.75 -1.83
C GLY A 69 -4.12 10.41 -1.81
N ARG A 70 -2.83 10.37 -2.15
CA ARG A 70 -2.01 9.15 -2.04
C ARG A 70 -1.75 8.73 -0.61
N LYS A 71 -1.40 9.69 0.26
CA LYS A 71 -1.22 9.40 1.69
C LYS A 71 -2.51 8.84 2.28
N THR A 72 -3.64 9.47 1.99
CA THR A 72 -4.97 9.00 2.42
C THR A 72 -5.29 7.58 1.90
N LEU A 73 -4.98 7.29 0.64
CA LEU A 73 -5.15 5.96 0.06
C LEU A 73 -4.33 4.91 0.81
N ILE A 74 -3.04 5.19 1.06
CA ILE A 74 -2.13 4.25 1.75
C ILE A 74 -2.58 4.02 3.19
N GLU A 75 -2.91 5.08 3.93
CA GLU A 75 -3.35 4.99 5.32
C GLU A 75 -4.71 4.27 5.47
N GLY A 76 -5.60 4.42 4.47
CA GLY A 76 -6.95 3.84 4.50
C GLY A 76 -7.03 2.34 4.23
N LEU A 77 -5.94 1.70 3.76
CA LEU A 77 -5.91 0.27 3.47
C LEU A 77 -5.84 -0.56 4.76
N ARG A 78 -6.46 -1.74 4.77
CA ARG A 78 -6.48 -2.66 5.91
C ARG A 78 -6.15 -4.06 5.43
#